data_AF-A0A815KCR4-F1
#
_entry.id   AF-A0A815KCR4-F1
#
_cell.length_a   1.000
_cell.length_b   1.000
_cell.length_c   1.000
_cell.angle_alpha   90.00
_cell.angle_beta   90.00
_cell.angle_gamma   90.00
#
_symmetry.space_group_name_H-M   'P 1'
#
loop_
_entity.id
_entity.type
_entity.pdbx_description
1 polymer ?
#
loop_
_entity_poly.entity_id
_entity_poly.type
_entity_poly.pdbx_seq_one_letter_code
_entity_poly.pdbx_strand_id
1 'polypeptide(L)'
;MNDNNKLKKIRRIFAIQLTTKHKLKLIIPNNDSSDSIFELFINEMYNQLQQKLSKQNEQLLNETNGNSPLFIQKKQLQKDLDDFHILDKRQDARAIQQIIERVEHMAMFNTKSNINEIKSIVQSNKQCQSIIIPQPPPPPMQSISSSCSYRALCSELINRLNWPSDLFAPEYDRCFCKTCYPVTLPNVCQANIGNKYPIIIPRNWMKFGLKIDEVQAKVHQIWDKWAISYHGTLPNAALSMIKHRQICLPGDKLFDGTQLSIRSGHIPNQKSFFTSPTIRYAAQNHYATPLEFTSQIDKCVYTAKIVLRCRQMPDTFIIQNETLNNSQINGTDFCDIISDEQIEWKTDQRGTVIFDGLCVRLKKVFNVGNNTNNITDQIYSQQTNISN
;
A
#
# COMPACT_ATOMS: atom_id res chain seq x y z
N MET A 1 -21.24 7.63 6.98
CA MET A 1 -20.03 8.46 7.18
C MET A 1 -20.47 9.70 7.96
N ASN A 2 -19.90 10.02 9.12
CA ASN A 2 -20.32 11.16 9.95
C ASN A 2 -20.26 12.48 9.13
N ASP A 3 -21.27 13.35 9.21
CA ASP A 3 -21.38 14.62 8.48
C ASP A 3 -20.12 15.48 8.61
N ASN A 4 -19.45 15.41 9.76
CA ASN A 4 -18.16 16.06 10.00
C ASN A 4 -17.04 15.57 9.07
N ASN A 5 -16.98 14.28 8.75
CA ASN A 5 -15.96 13.71 7.86
C ASN A 5 -16.23 14.07 6.40
N LYS A 6 -17.51 14.17 6.01
CA LYS A 6 -17.92 14.61 4.67
C LYS A 6 -17.50 16.07 4.45
N LEU A 7 -17.81 16.95 5.40
CA LEU A 7 -17.46 18.37 5.33
C LEU A 7 -15.94 18.60 5.32
N LYS A 8 -15.18 17.84 6.12
CA LYS A 8 -13.70 17.87 6.07
C LYS A 8 -13.14 17.53 4.69
N LYS A 9 -13.69 16.50 4.03
CA LYS A 9 -13.29 16.10 2.68
C LYS A 9 -13.60 17.20 1.65
N ILE A 10 -14.75 17.84 1.78
CA ILE A 10 -15.15 18.96 0.91
C ILE A 10 -14.23 20.17 1.09
N ARG A 11 -13.92 20.57 2.34
CA ARG A 11 -12.97 21.65 2.64
C ARG A 11 -11.60 21.40 1.99
N ARG A 12 -11.10 20.16 2.04
CA ARG A 12 -9.86 19.73 1.37
C ARG A 12 -9.90 19.90 -0.14
N ILE A 13 -10.93 19.39 -0.80
CA ILE A 13 -11.06 19.47 -2.25
C ILE A 13 -11.14 20.94 -2.69
N PHE A 14 -11.96 21.74 -2.01
CA PHE A 14 -12.16 23.14 -2.34
C PHE A 14 -10.88 23.97 -2.16
N ALA A 15 -10.12 23.75 -1.08
CA ALA A 15 -8.85 24.43 -0.85
C ALA A 15 -7.79 24.11 -1.94
N ILE A 16 -7.71 22.85 -2.38
CA ILE A 16 -6.82 22.44 -3.48
C ILE A 16 -7.22 23.13 -4.79
N GLN A 17 -8.51 23.23 -5.06
CA GLN A 17 -9.03 23.92 -6.24
C GLN A 17 -8.70 25.42 -6.23
N LEU A 18 -8.92 26.10 -5.10
CA LEU A 18 -8.58 27.53 -4.97
C LEU A 18 -7.09 27.79 -5.12
N THR A 19 -6.26 26.95 -4.52
CA THR A 19 -4.79 27.00 -4.66
C THR A 19 -4.38 26.95 -6.13
N THR A 20 -4.97 26.03 -6.89
CA THR A 20 -4.69 25.85 -8.32
C THR A 20 -5.22 27.04 -9.14
N LYS A 21 -6.51 27.38 -8.97
CA LYS A 21 -7.19 28.47 -9.69
C LYS A 21 -6.48 29.81 -9.53
N HIS A 22 -5.98 30.10 -8.32
CA HIS A 22 -5.33 31.37 -8.01
C HIS A 22 -3.81 31.33 -8.04
N LYS A 23 -3.21 30.21 -8.43
CA LYS A 23 -1.75 30.00 -8.49
C LYS A 23 -1.04 30.37 -7.18
N LEU A 24 -1.63 29.96 -6.06
CA LEU A 24 -1.07 30.24 -4.73
C LEU A 24 0.20 29.42 -4.50
N LYS A 25 1.18 30.01 -3.82
CA LYS A 25 2.44 29.31 -3.47
C LYS A 25 2.25 28.66 -2.12
N LEU A 26 1.62 27.49 -2.12
CA LEU A 26 1.41 26.71 -0.90
C LEU A 26 2.27 25.46 -0.93
N ILE A 27 2.95 25.20 0.18
CA ILE A 27 3.59 23.92 0.44
C ILE A 27 2.50 23.06 1.07
N ILE A 28 1.94 22.13 0.29
CA ILE A 28 1.02 21.13 0.83
C ILE A 28 1.88 20.19 1.70
N PRO A 29 1.67 20.15 3.03
CA PRO A 29 2.41 19.21 3.86
C PRO A 29 2.04 17.79 3.44
N ASN A 30 3.07 16.99 3.13
CA ASN A 30 2.87 15.62 2.70
C ASN A 30 2.34 14.78 3.88
N ASN A 31 1.08 14.38 3.77
CA ASN A 31 0.45 13.24 4.46
C ASN A 31 0.32 13.26 5.99
N ASP A 32 0.57 14.36 6.68
CA ASP A 32 0.32 14.34 8.12
C ASP A 32 -1.19 14.40 8.40
N SER A 33 -1.73 13.34 9.02
CA SER A 33 -3.15 13.18 9.34
C SER A 33 -3.61 14.02 10.52
N SER A 34 -2.73 14.85 11.09
CA SER A 34 -3.12 15.75 12.17
C SER A 34 -4.03 16.85 11.62
N ASP A 35 -5.23 16.94 12.17
CA ASP A 35 -6.18 18.01 11.82
C ASP A 35 -5.53 19.40 11.97
N SER A 36 -4.57 19.56 12.89
CA SER A 36 -3.82 20.80 13.12
C SER A 36 -3.01 21.29 11.92
N ILE A 37 -2.34 20.38 11.19
CA ILE A 37 -1.51 20.76 10.03
C ILE A 37 -2.37 21.18 8.85
N PHE A 38 -3.52 20.52 8.66
CA PHE A 38 -4.46 20.91 7.62
C PHE A 38 -5.10 22.28 7.94
N GLU A 39 -5.45 22.56 9.19
CA GLU A 39 -5.96 23.88 9.56
C GLU A 39 -4.90 25.00 9.37
N LEU A 40 -3.61 24.72 9.62
CA LEU A 40 -2.52 25.65 9.28
C LEU A 40 -2.43 25.92 7.77
N PHE A 41 -2.57 24.88 6.94
CA PHE A 41 -2.63 25.01 5.49
C PHE A 41 -3.81 25.86 5.03
N ILE A 42 -4.99 25.63 5.61
CA ILE A 42 -6.20 26.41 5.33
C ILE A 42 -6.00 27.89 5.67
N ASN A 43 -5.44 28.18 6.84
CA ASN A 43 -5.20 29.55 7.29
C ASN A 43 -4.20 30.29 6.37
N GLU A 44 -3.13 29.62 5.96
CA GLU A 44 -2.14 30.20 5.05
C GLU A 44 -2.73 30.47 3.66
N MET A 45 -3.53 29.55 3.12
CA MET A 45 -4.25 29.77 1.87
C MET A 45 -5.17 31.00 1.95
N TYR A 46 -5.94 31.10 3.05
CA TYR A 46 -6.84 32.23 3.28
C TYR A 46 -6.08 33.56 3.31
N ASN A 47 -4.95 33.61 4.02
CA ASN A 47 -4.10 34.79 4.10
C ASN A 47 -3.57 35.21 2.72
N GLN A 48 -3.14 34.26 1.88
CA GLN A 48 -2.66 34.58 0.53
C GLN A 48 -3.78 35.11 -0.39
N LEU A 49 -4.99 34.55 -0.29
CA LEU A 49 -6.15 35.05 -1.04
C LEU A 49 -6.51 36.49 -0.60
N GLN A 50 -6.51 36.76 0.70
CA GLN A 50 -6.74 38.09 1.25
C GLN A 50 -5.68 39.11 0.77
N GLN A 51 -4.40 38.74 0.81
CA GLN A 51 -3.31 39.59 0.30
C GLN A 51 -3.47 39.89 -1.19
N LYS A 52 -3.85 38.88 -1.98
CA LYS A 52 -4.06 39.02 -3.43
C LYS A 52 -5.25 39.94 -3.74
N LEU A 53 -6.34 39.80 -2.98
CA LEU A 53 -7.50 40.66 -3.08
C LEU A 53 -7.16 42.12 -2.70
N SER A 54 -6.38 42.34 -1.65
CA SER A 54 -5.90 43.69 -1.25
C SER A 54 -5.08 44.34 -2.37
N LYS A 55 -4.15 43.60 -2.98
CA LYS A 55 -3.35 44.11 -4.11
C LYS A 55 -4.22 44.46 -5.33
N GLN A 56 -5.24 43.66 -5.62
CA GLN A 56 -6.20 43.98 -6.68
C GLN A 56 -7.04 45.22 -6.34
N ASN A 57 -7.40 45.42 -5.08
CA ASN A 57 -8.09 46.64 -4.63
C ASN A 57 -7.22 47.89 -4.84
N GLU A 58 -5.92 47.81 -4.51
CA GLU A 58 -4.98 48.91 -4.74
C GLU A 58 -4.81 49.24 -6.22
N GLN A 59 -4.76 48.22 -7.09
CA GLN A 59 -4.65 48.41 -8.54
C GLN A 59 -5.92 49.03 -9.15
N LEU A 60 -7.09 48.69 -8.61
CA LEU A 60 -8.38 49.19 -9.07
C LEU A 60 -8.71 50.61 -8.59
N LEU A 61 -7.98 51.16 -7.61
CA LEU A 61 -8.15 52.58 -7.19
C LEU A 61 -7.89 53.57 -8.35
N ASN A 62 -7.21 53.11 -9.41
CA ASN A 62 -6.86 53.91 -10.58
C ASN A 62 -7.71 53.59 -11.83
N GLU A 63 -8.69 52.68 -11.75
CA GLU A 63 -9.54 52.26 -12.87
C GLU A 63 -11.02 52.64 -12.64
N THR A 64 -11.61 53.41 -13.57
CA THR A 64 -13.01 53.89 -13.46
C THR A 64 -14.03 53.01 -14.18
N ASN A 65 -13.61 51.94 -14.89
CA ASN A 65 -14.48 51.12 -15.71
C ASN A 65 -14.78 49.75 -15.06
N GLY A 66 -16.02 49.57 -14.59
CA GLY A 66 -16.49 48.35 -13.92
C GLY A 66 -16.57 47.09 -14.78
N ASN A 67 -16.24 47.16 -16.07
CA ASN A 67 -16.14 45.99 -16.95
C ASN A 67 -14.69 45.58 -17.26
N SER A 68 -13.71 46.17 -16.57
CA SER A 68 -12.30 45.78 -16.68
C SER A 68 -12.12 44.29 -16.35
N PRO A 69 -11.27 43.55 -17.10
CA PRO A 69 -10.89 42.18 -16.75
C PRO A 69 -10.40 42.04 -15.30
N LEU A 70 -9.75 43.07 -14.77
CA LEU A 70 -9.28 43.11 -13.38
C LEU A 70 -10.44 43.18 -12.39
N PHE A 71 -11.49 43.95 -12.70
CA PHE A 71 -12.71 44.03 -11.89
C PHE A 71 -13.47 42.70 -11.84
N ILE A 72 -13.57 42.00 -12.97
CA ILE A 72 -14.20 40.68 -13.06
C ILE A 72 -13.39 39.65 -12.25
N GLN A 73 -12.06 39.66 -12.37
CA GLN A 73 -11.16 38.79 -11.60
C GLN A 73 -11.29 39.04 -10.10
N LYS A 74 -11.34 40.31 -9.67
CA LYS A 74 -11.58 40.68 -8.27
C LYS A 74 -12.91 40.14 -7.76
N LYS A 75 -14.00 40.35 -8.49
CA LYS A 75 -15.34 39.88 -8.08
C LYS A 75 -15.38 38.36 -7.93
N GLN A 76 -14.67 37.64 -8.80
CA GLN A 76 -14.55 36.19 -8.70
C GLN A 76 -13.67 35.75 -7.52
N LEU A 77 -12.57 36.45 -7.24
CA LEU A 77 -11.69 36.19 -6.09
C LEU A 77 -12.42 36.44 -4.76
N GLN A 78 -13.17 37.54 -4.66
CA GLN A 78 -14.00 37.85 -3.49
C GLN A 78 -15.04 36.75 -3.25
N LYS A 79 -15.77 36.34 -4.31
CA LYS A 79 -16.77 35.27 -4.21
C LYS A 79 -16.14 33.95 -3.73
N ASP A 80 -14.98 33.59 -4.26
CA ASP A 80 -14.27 32.37 -3.86
C ASP A 80 -13.85 32.42 -2.38
N LEU A 81 -13.52 33.61 -1.86
CA LEU A 81 -13.15 33.85 -0.46
C LEU A 81 -14.36 33.77 0.47
N ASP A 82 -15.50 34.31 0.04
CA ASP A 82 -16.77 34.27 0.76
C ASP A 82 -17.30 32.82 0.83
N ASP A 83 -17.28 32.10 -0.30
CA ASP A 83 -17.64 30.67 -0.38
C ASP A 83 -16.75 29.84 0.58
N PHE A 84 -15.45 30.17 0.67
CA PHE A 84 -14.54 29.51 1.60
C PHE A 84 -14.89 29.80 3.07
N HIS A 85 -15.22 31.05 3.39
CA HIS A 85 -15.58 31.46 4.75
C HIS A 85 -16.87 30.77 5.26
N ILE A 86 -17.85 30.60 4.38
CA ILE A 86 -19.10 29.88 4.66
C ILE A 86 -18.82 28.41 5.01
N LEU A 87 -17.95 27.75 4.23
CA LEU A 87 -17.53 26.36 4.49
C LEU A 87 -16.76 26.21 5.80
N ASP A 88 -15.93 27.21 6.13
CA ASP A 88 -15.08 27.20 7.32
C ASP A 88 -15.87 27.35 8.61
N LYS A 89 -16.72 28.38 8.69
CA LYS A 89 -17.51 28.68 9.89
C LYS A 89 -18.80 27.88 10.03
N ARG A 90 -19.14 27.04 9.04
CA ARG A 90 -20.34 26.18 9.02
C ARG A 90 -21.65 26.97 9.20
N GLN A 91 -21.68 28.19 8.68
CA GLN A 91 -22.72 29.17 9.06
C GLN A 91 -24.07 28.96 8.37
N ASP A 92 -24.11 28.23 7.25
CA ASP A 92 -25.35 28.03 6.48
C ASP A 92 -25.34 26.71 5.70
N ALA A 93 -26.18 25.76 6.12
CA ALA A 93 -26.27 24.43 5.51
C ALA A 93 -26.73 24.47 4.04
N ARG A 94 -27.59 25.42 3.66
CA ARG A 94 -28.09 25.56 2.30
C ARG A 94 -27.01 26.13 1.38
N ALA A 95 -26.24 27.11 1.87
CA ALA A 95 -25.10 27.66 1.13
C ALA A 95 -23.98 26.61 0.96
N ILE A 96 -23.71 25.81 2.00
CA ILE A 96 -22.76 24.68 1.93
C ILE A 96 -23.19 23.69 0.84
N GLN A 97 -24.46 23.32 0.78
CA GLN A 97 -24.99 22.40 -0.23
C GLN A 97 -24.82 22.94 -1.66
N GLN A 98 -25.07 24.24 -1.88
CA GLN A 98 -24.84 24.89 -3.18
C GLN A 98 -23.35 24.92 -3.57
N ILE A 99 -22.45 25.09 -2.59
CA ILE A 99 -21.00 25.04 -2.83
C ILE A 99 -20.57 23.62 -3.18
N ILE A 100 -21.12 22.59 -2.51
CA ILE A 100 -20.87 21.18 -2.81
C ILE A 100 -21.25 20.87 -4.26
N GLU A 101 -22.47 21.22 -4.67
CA GLU A 101 -22.97 20.97 -6.02
C GLU A 101 -22.09 21.65 -7.09
N ARG A 102 -21.61 22.88 -6.82
CA ARG A 102 -20.66 23.57 -7.70
C ARG A 102 -19.30 22.89 -7.77
N VAL A 103 -18.77 22.42 -6.64
CA VAL A 103 -17.49 21.70 -6.58
C VAL A 103 -17.56 20.37 -7.32
N GLU A 104 -18.67 19.64 -7.15
CA GLU A 104 -18.93 18.38 -7.84
C GLU A 104 -19.11 18.59 -9.35
N HIS A 105 -19.88 19.61 -9.75
CA HIS A 105 -20.04 19.98 -11.15
C HIS A 105 -18.70 20.40 -11.78
N MET A 106 -17.89 21.22 -11.09
CA MET A 106 -16.55 21.59 -11.56
C MET A 106 -15.58 20.40 -11.63
N ALA A 107 -15.70 19.43 -10.72
CA ALA A 107 -14.88 18.22 -10.73
C ALA A 107 -15.20 17.30 -11.91
N MET A 108 -16.46 17.26 -12.38
CA MET A 108 -16.85 16.46 -13.55
C MET A 108 -16.28 16.98 -14.87
N PHE A 109 -16.02 18.28 -15.00
CA PHE A 109 -15.53 18.89 -16.25
C PHE A 109 -14.00 19.02 -16.36
N ASN A 110 -13.22 18.77 -15.30
CA ASN A 110 -11.80 19.19 -15.24
C ASN A 110 -10.76 18.10 -14.95
N THR A 111 -11.07 16.80 -15.12
CA THR A 111 -10.21 15.71 -14.63
C THR A 111 -8.91 15.44 -15.42
N LYS A 112 -8.76 15.87 -16.68
CA LYS A 112 -7.54 15.58 -17.46
C LYS A 112 -6.58 16.75 -17.65
N SER A 113 -7.07 17.98 -17.80
CA SER A 113 -6.21 19.14 -18.11
C SER A 113 -5.48 19.68 -16.86
N ASN A 114 -6.18 19.80 -15.73
CA ASN A 114 -5.61 20.37 -14.51
C ASN A 114 -4.57 19.48 -13.81
N ILE A 115 -4.65 18.16 -13.95
CA ILE A 115 -3.65 17.24 -13.35
C ILE A 115 -2.28 17.46 -14.01
N ASN A 116 -2.24 17.72 -15.32
CA ASN A 116 -1.00 17.98 -16.05
C ASN A 116 -0.47 19.40 -15.78
N GLU A 117 -1.36 20.39 -15.62
CA GLU A 117 -0.97 21.75 -15.26
C GLU A 117 -0.43 21.84 -13.82
N ILE A 118 -1.06 21.14 -12.86
CA ILE A 118 -0.58 20.97 -11.48
C ILE A 118 0.78 20.27 -11.47
N LYS A 119 0.98 19.21 -12.26
CA LYS A 119 2.30 18.55 -12.41
C LYS A 119 3.36 19.52 -12.96
N SER A 120 2.99 20.39 -13.91
CA SER A 120 3.91 21.39 -14.48
C SER A 120 4.24 22.53 -13.51
N ILE A 121 3.29 22.96 -12.66
CA ILE A 121 3.49 23.97 -11.62
C ILE A 121 4.38 23.42 -10.49
N VAL A 122 4.23 22.12 -10.17
CA VAL A 122 5.10 21.40 -9.24
C VAL A 122 6.51 21.20 -9.81
N GLN A 123 6.65 21.02 -11.13
CA GLN A 123 7.95 20.90 -11.80
C GLN A 123 8.67 22.24 -11.99
N SER A 124 7.96 23.32 -12.28
CA SER A 124 8.54 24.66 -12.51
C SER A 124 8.98 25.36 -11.23
N ASN A 125 8.49 24.95 -10.06
CA ASN A 125 8.98 25.42 -8.75
C ASN A 125 10.25 24.70 -8.25
N LYS A 126 10.88 23.82 -9.05
CA LYS A 126 12.16 23.15 -8.70
C LYS A 126 13.40 24.05 -8.74
N GLN A 127 13.25 25.36 -8.96
CA GLN A 127 14.37 26.31 -9.01
C GLN A 127 14.65 27.03 -7.68
N CYS A 128 13.93 26.69 -6.59
CA CYS A 128 14.39 27.02 -5.24
C CYS A 128 15.22 25.86 -4.69
N GLN A 129 16.54 26.02 -4.87
CA GLN A 129 17.66 25.37 -4.19
C GLN A 129 17.38 24.05 -3.44
N SER A 130 17.95 23.01 -4.03
CA SER A 130 18.49 21.82 -3.38
C SER A 130 19.03 22.08 -1.98
N ILE A 131 18.24 21.71 -0.97
CA ILE A 131 18.80 21.03 0.19
C ILE A 131 18.42 19.57 -0.02
N ILE A 132 19.35 18.82 -0.61
CA ILE A 132 19.33 17.37 -0.53
C ILE A 132 19.56 17.06 0.94
N ILE A 133 18.47 16.96 1.71
CA ILE A 133 18.51 16.17 2.93
C ILE A 133 18.43 14.73 2.41
N PRO A 134 19.51 13.92 2.44
CA PRO A 134 19.34 12.50 2.25
C PRO A 134 18.33 12.05 3.31
N GLN A 135 17.16 11.61 2.85
CA GLN A 135 16.20 11.00 3.75
C GLN A 135 16.92 9.78 4.35
N PRO A 136 17.04 9.70 5.69
CA PRO A 136 17.69 8.58 6.30
C PRO A 136 16.97 7.29 5.88
N PRO A 137 17.68 6.14 5.85
CA PRO A 137 17.04 4.84 5.63
C PRO A 137 15.80 4.70 6.52
N PRO A 138 14.82 3.85 6.12
CA PRO A 138 13.61 3.61 6.88
C PRO A 138 13.94 3.48 8.37
N PRO A 139 13.12 4.08 9.26
CA PRO A 139 13.49 4.36 10.64
C PRO A 139 14.22 3.18 11.29
N PRO A 140 15.31 3.43 12.03
CA PRO A 140 16.12 2.37 12.60
C PRO A 140 15.24 1.33 13.29
N MET A 141 15.60 0.08 13.03
CA MET A 141 15.10 -1.13 13.67
C MET A 141 14.67 -0.83 15.11
N GLN A 142 13.36 -0.86 15.40
CA GLN A 142 12.99 -1.11 16.79
C GLN A 142 13.66 -2.43 17.17
N SER A 143 14.40 -2.38 18.28
CA SER A 143 15.20 -3.51 18.75
C SER A 143 14.31 -4.75 18.73
N ILE A 144 14.83 -5.78 18.08
CA ILE A 144 14.23 -7.10 18.09
C ILE A 144 14.05 -7.46 19.56
N SER A 145 12.81 -7.46 20.03
CA SER A 145 12.51 -8.02 21.34
C SER A 145 12.82 -9.52 21.25
N SER A 146 13.92 -9.93 21.87
CA SER A 146 14.35 -11.32 21.98
C SER A 146 13.31 -12.21 22.69
N SER A 147 12.28 -11.61 23.31
CA SER A 147 11.20 -12.31 24.01
C SER A 147 9.91 -12.48 23.20
N CYS A 148 9.88 -12.17 21.89
CA CYS A 148 8.67 -12.36 21.09
C CYS A 148 8.37 -13.85 20.82
N SER A 149 7.41 -14.42 21.55
CA SER A 149 6.97 -15.83 21.37
C SER A 149 6.47 -16.13 19.95
N TYR A 150 5.75 -15.19 19.33
CA TYR A 150 5.26 -15.36 17.96
C TYR A 150 6.41 -15.47 16.95
N ARG A 151 7.48 -14.67 17.12
CA ARG A 151 8.69 -14.77 16.29
C ARG A 151 9.36 -16.13 16.49
N ALA A 152 9.48 -16.60 17.73
CA ALA A 152 10.08 -17.90 18.03
C ALA A 152 9.32 -19.04 17.33
N LEU A 153 7.98 -19.05 17.42
CA LEU A 153 7.12 -20.02 16.72
C LEU A 153 7.27 -19.96 15.20
N CYS A 154 7.29 -18.75 14.61
CA CYS A 154 7.50 -18.61 13.17
C CYS A 154 8.89 -19.09 12.75
N SER A 155 9.91 -18.86 13.58
CA SER A 155 11.29 -19.27 13.30
C SER A 155 11.43 -20.79 13.37
N GLU A 156 10.74 -21.43 14.32
CA GLU A 156 10.66 -22.89 14.40
C GLU A 156 10.09 -23.49 13.10
N LEU A 157 9.01 -22.91 12.57
CA LEU A 157 8.47 -23.34 11.28
C LEU A 157 9.51 -23.20 10.15
N ILE A 158 10.20 -22.06 10.05
CA ILE A 158 11.22 -21.85 9.02
C ILE A 158 12.34 -22.90 9.11
N ASN A 159 12.81 -23.20 10.32
CA ASN A 159 13.81 -24.24 10.54
C ASN A 159 13.29 -25.60 10.08
N ARG A 160 12.01 -25.92 10.34
CA ARG A 160 11.38 -27.18 9.92
C ARG A 160 11.21 -27.30 8.40
N LEU A 161 11.08 -26.18 7.68
CA LEU A 161 11.07 -26.20 6.21
C LEU A 161 12.42 -26.63 5.61
N ASN A 162 13.51 -26.59 6.41
CA ASN A 162 14.86 -26.98 6.01
C ASN A 162 15.35 -26.27 4.73
N TRP A 163 15.05 -24.97 4.61
CA TRP A 163 15.56 -24.16 3.52
C TRP A 163 17.01 -23.74 3.80
N PRO A 164 17.87 -23.61 2.77
CA PRO A 164 19.25 -23.16 2.96
C PRO A 164 19.30 -21.80 3.67
N SER A 165 20.04 -21.73 4.78
CA SER A 165 20.20 -20.50 5.56
C SER A 165 20.78 -19.34 4.73
N ASP A 166 21.57 -19.65 3.71
CA ASP A 166 22.15 -18.68 2.79
C ASP A 166 21.13 -17.91 1.96
N LEU A 167 19.88 -18.36 1.88
CA LEU A 167 18.81 -17.60 1.24
C LEU A 167 18.33 -16.43 2.10
N PHE A 168 18.59 -16.45 3.41
CA PHE A 168 18.04 -15.50 4.36
C PHE A 168 19.02 -14.39 4.72
N ALA A 169 18.46 -13.22 5.02
CA ALA A 169 19.15 -12.04 5.51
C ALA A 169 18.48 -11.59 6.83
N PRO A 170 18.84 -12.21 7.97
CA PRO A 170 18.17 -12.03 9.26
C PRO A 170 18.13 -10.58 9.76
N GLU A 171 19.07 -9.75 9.33
CA GLU A 171 19.11 -8.31 9.59
C GLU A 171 17.87 -7.57 9.06
N TYR A 172 17.17 -8.15 8.08
CA TYR A 172 15.94 -7.61 7.50
C TYR A 172 14.67 -8.29 8.02
N ASP A 173 14.77 -9.14 9.05
CA ASP A 173 13.62 -9.77 9.70
C ASP A 173 12.73 -8.74 10.39
N ARG A 174 11.40 -8.90 10.25
CA ARG A 174 10.40 -8.02 10.87
C ARG A 174 9.19 -8.81 11.36
N CYS A 175 8.88 -8.68 12.64
CA CYS A 175 7.67 -9.24 13.23
C CYS A 175 6.58 -8.16 13.30
N PHE A 176 5.41 -8.46 12.74
CA PHE A 176 4.24 -7.59 12.74
C PHE A 176 3.13 -8.10 13.67
N CYS A 177 3.46 -8.94 14.65
CA CYS A 177 2.52 -9.36 15.69
C CYS A 177 2.15 -8.16 16.59
N LYS A 178 1.09 -8.31 17.39
CA LYS A 178 0.61 -7.25 18.29
C LYS A 178 1.67 -6.76 19.29
N THR A 179 2.64 -7.61 19.65
CA THR A 179 3.75 -7.25 20.55
C THR A 179 4.83 -6.44 19.85
N CYS A 180 5.24 -6.85 18.64
CA CYS A 180 6.34 -6.21 17.91
C CYS A 180 5.89 -5.02 17.05
N TYR A 181 4.62 -5.00 16.64
CA TYR A 181 4.03 -3.93 15.84
C TYR A 181 2.62 -3.63 16.36
N PRO A 182 2.51 -2.89 17.48
CA PRO A 182 1.24 -2.64 18.15
C PRO A 182 0.24 -1.89 17.27
N VAL A 183 -1.04 -1.98 17.63
CA VAL A 183 -2.15 -1.35 16.87
C VAL A 183 -2.06 0.17 16.80
N THR A 184 -1.28 0.78 17.69
CA THR A 184 -0.99 2.22 17.71
C THR A 184 -0.07 2.66 16.57
N LEU A 185 0.70 1.75 15.97
CA LEU A 185 1.52 2.04 14.80
C LEU A 185 0.66 2.09 13.52
N PRO A 186 1.09 2.79 12.45
CA PRO A 186 0.31 2.91 11.22
C PRO A 186 0.03 1.58 10.50
N ASN A 187 -1.09 1.49 9.78
CA ASN A 187 -1.41 0.36 8.89
C ASN A 187 -0.80 0.50 7.50
N VAL A 188 -0.32 1.70 7.18
CA VAL A 188 0.21 2.08 5.88
C VAL A 188 1.47 2.89 6.11
N CYS A 189 2.50 2.60 5.33
CA CYS A 189 3.63 3.50 5.18
C CYS A 189 3.56 4.19 3.81
N GLN A 190 3.97 5.45 3.79
CA GLN A 190 4.14 6.15 2.53
C GLN A 190 5.25 5.48 1.72
N ALA A 191 5.03 5.42 0.42
CA ALA A 191 6.01 4.94 -0.52
C ALA A 191 7.20 5.91 -0.60
N ASN A 192 8.40 5.38 -0.89
CA ASN A 192 9.56 6.21 -1.22
C ASN A 192 9.25 7.09 -2.44
N ILE A 193 10.00 8.18 -2.64
CA ILE A 193 9.74 9.22 -3.67
C ILE A 193 9.48 8.63 -5.09
N GLY A 194 10.09 7.49 -5.42
CA GLY A 194 9.92 6.81 -6.72
C GLY A 194 8.78 5.78 -6.79
N ASN A 195 8.29 5.28 -5.67
CA ASN A 195 7.19 4.31 -5.61
C ASN A 195 5.86 5.06 -5.46
N LYS A 196 4.91 4.78 -6.34
CA LYS A 196 3.60 5.45 -6.38
C LYS A 196 2.53 4.73 -5.54
N TYR A 197 2.84 3.54 -5.01
CA TYR A 197 1.87 2.65 -4.38
C TYR A 197 2.05 2.59 -2.86
N PRO A 198 0.97 2.75 -2.06
CA PRO A 198 1.06 2.70 -0.60
C PRO A 198 1.57 1.34 -0.13
N ILE A 199 2.36 1.34 0.94
CA ILE A 199 2.89 0.11 1.54
C ILE A 199 1.92 -0.34 2.62
N ILE A 200 1.16 -1.41 2.35
CA ILE A 200 0.25 -2.00 3.32
C ILE A 200 1.02 -2.89 4.28
N ILE A 201 0.89 -2.61 5.58
CA ILE A 201 1.61 -3.33 6.64
C ILE A 201 0.99 -4.71 6.88
N PRO A 202 1.77 -5.81 6.82
CA PRO A 202 1.25 -7.17 6.95
C PRO A 202 1.04 -7.54 8.42
N ARG A 203 0.04 -6.95 9.08
CA ARG A 203 -0.24 -7.22 10.51
C ARG A 203 -0.47 -8.70 10.80
N ASN A 204 0.07 -9.14 11.94
CA ASN A 204 0.09 -10.52 12.42
C ASN A 204 0.92 -11.48 11.55
N TRP A 205 1.84 -10.96 10.72
CA TRP A 205 2.81 -11.77 9.98
C TRP A 205 4.21 -11.61 10.57
N MET A 206 5.06 -12.62 10.38
CA MET A 206 6.50 -12.53 10.51
C MET A 206 7.11 -12.51 9.11
N LYS A 207 7.89 -11.47 8.77
CA LYS A 207 8.68 -11.43 7.54
C LYS A 207 10.10 -11.87 7.88
N PHE A 208 10.55 -12.92 7.24
CA PHE A 208 11.96 -13.31 7.18
C PHE A 208 12.62 -12.60 6.00
N GLY A 209 13.74 -11.92 6.22
CA GLY A 209 14.50 -11.27 5.16
C GLY A 209 15.09 -12.28 4.18
N LEU A 210 15.03 -12.00 2.88
CA LEU A 210 15.70 -12.80 1.86
C LEU A 210 16.92 -12.04 1.33
N LYS A 211 18.01 -12.76 1.05
CA LYS A 211 19.15 -12.17 0.34
C LYS A 211 18.74 -11.84 -1.08
N ILE A 212 19.16 -10.66 -1.52
CA ILE A 212 18.96 -10.21 -2.89
C ILE A 212 20.31 -9.96 -3.54
N ASP A 213 20.32 -9.91 -4.88
CA ASP A 213 21.48 -9.49 -5.63
C ASP A 213 21.65 -7.97 -5.50
N GLU A 214 22.62 -7.54 -4.68
CA GLU A 214 22.83 -6.13 -4.37
C GLU A 214 23.20 -5.28 -5.59
N VAL A 215 23.88 -5.86 -6.58
CA VAL A 215 24.23 -5.17 -7.82
C VAL A 215 22.95 -4.89 -8.61
N GLN A 216 22.10 -5.90 -8.80
CA GLN A 216 20.80 -5.73 -9.46
C GLN A 216 19.90 -4.75 -8.70
N ALA A 217 19.85 -4.87 -7.38
CA ALA A 217 19.06 -4.01 -6.51
C ALA A 217 19.44 -2.53 -6.68
N LYS A 218 20.74 -2.25 -6.74
CA LYS A 218 21.29 -0.90 -6.92
C LYS A 218 21.03 -0.37 -8.32
N VAL A 219 21.30 -1.15 -9.36
CA VAL A 219 21.10 -0.75 -10.77
C VAL A 219 19.64 -0.38 -11.04
N HIS A 220 18.71 -1.20 -10.53
CA HIS A 220 17.28 -0.98 -10.72
C HIS A 220 16.63 -0.05 -9.68
N GLN A 221 17.40 0.41 -8.68
CA GLN A 221 16.91 1.26 -7.58
C GLN A 221 15.64 0.67 -6.93
N ILE A 222 15.67 -0.63 -6.65
CA ILE A 222 14.46 -1.40 -6.30
C ILE A 222 13.82 -0.90 -5.00
N TRP A 223 14.64 -0.36 -4.10
CA TRP A 223 14.18 0.13 -2.81
C TRP A 223 13.40 1.44 -2.93
N ASP A 224 13.72 2.26 -3.93
CA ASP A 224 13.15 3.59 -4.12
C ASP A 224 12.00 3.59 -5.13
N LYS A 225 12.12 2.78 -6.17
CA LYS A 225 11.21 2.80 -7.32
C LYS A 225 10.19 1.67 -7.31
N TRP A 226 10.57 0.46 -6.88
CA TRP A 226 9.72 -0.71 -7.07
C TRP A 226 8.64 -0.80 -6.01
N ALA A 227 7.45 -1.17 -6.46
CA ALA A 227 6.28 -1.33 -5.63
C ALA A 227 6.41 -2.58 -4.74
N ILE A 228 5.83 -2.55 -3.54
CA ILE A 228 5.74 -3.75 -2.71
C ILE A 228 4.45 -4.49 -3.07
N SER A 229 4.58 -5.78 -3.34
CA SER A 229 3.45 -6.69 -3.55
C SER A 229 3.70 -8.03 -2.86
N TYR A 230 2.73 -8.93 -2.95
CA TYR A 230 2.70 -10.21 -2.27
C TYR A 230 2.22 -11.30 -3.23
N HIS A 231 2.84 -12.47 -3.17
CA HIS A 231 2.49 -13.63 -3.98
C HIS A 231 2.29 -14.85 -3.09
N GLY A 232 1.05 -15.33 -3.01
CA GLY A 232 0.71 -16.56 -2.29
C GLY A 232 1.07 -17.79 -3.11
N THR A 233 1.73 -18.77 -2.50
CA THR A 233 2.09 -20.02 -3.17
C THR A 233 2.31 -21.15 -2.15
N LEU A 234 2.68 -22.34 -2.64
CA LEU A 234 3.06 -23.49 -1.82
C LEU A 234 4.52 -23.35 -1.33
N PRO A 235 4.90 -23.96 -0.19
CA PRO A 235 6.26 -23.86 0.33
C PRO A 235 7.34 -24.35 -0.66
N ASN A 236 7.16 -25.51 -1.29
CA ASN A 236 8.12 -26.04 -2.27
C ASN A 236 8.25 -25.14 -3.53
N ALA A 237 7.12 -24.60 -4.00
CA ALA A 237 7.09 -23.64 -5.08
C ALA A 237 7.78 -22.33 -4.70
N ALA A 238 7.56 -21.80 -3.49
CA ALA A 238 8.23 -20.60 -2.98
C ALA A 238 9.75 -20.76 -2.95
N LEU A 239 10.26 -21.89 -2.41
CA LEU A 239 11.69 -22.18 -2.42
C LEU A 239 12.26 -22.18 -3.84
N SER A 240 11.54 -22.81 -4.78
CA SER A 240 11.98 -22.87 -6.17
C SER A 240 11.96 -21.50 -6.84
N MET A 241 10.93 -20.68 -6.60
CA MET A 241 10.84 -19.31 -7.12
C MET A 241 12.00 -18.45 -6.62
N ILE A 242 12.33 -18.53 -5.32
CA ILE A 242 13.47 -17.82 -4.74
C ILE A 242 14.77 -18.24 -5.42
N LYS A 243 15.01 -19.55 -5.57
CA LYS A 243 16.22 -20.06 -6.21
C LYS A 243 16.29 -19.73 -7.70
N HIS A 244 15.17 -19.75 -8.43
CA HIS A 244 15.10 -19.32 -9.83
C HIS A 244 15.20 -17.80 -9.98
N ARG A 245 15.03 -17.02 -8.90
CA ARG A 245 14.91 -15.56 -8.91
C ARG A 245 13.78 -15.05 -9.82
N GLN A 246 12.70 -15.83 -9.94
CA GLN A 246 11.52 -15.48 -10.72
C GLN A 246 10.28 -16.24 -10.22
N ILE A 247 9.09 -15.68 -10.46
CA ILE A 247 7.84 -16.41 -10.24
C ILE A 247 7.72 -17.52 -11.30
N CYS A 248 7.51 -18.75 -10.87
CA CYS A 248 7.23 -19.89 -11.74
C CYS A 248 5.79 -19.83 -12.26
N LEU A 249 5.61 -20.18 -13.53
CA LEU A 249 4.32 -20.27 -14.22
C LEU A 249 3.90 -21.74 -14.33
N PRO A 250 2.61 -22.03 -14.52
CA PRO A 250 2.16 -23.38 -14.84
C PRO A 250 2.94 -23.94 -16.03
N GLY A 251 3.42 -25.17 -15.89
CA GLY A 251 4.29 -25.85 -16.85
C GLY A 251 5.79 -25.76 -16.52
N ASP A 252 6.23 -24.79 -15.71
CA ASP A 252 7.63 -24.72 -15.25
C ASP A 252 7.97 -25.90 -14.33
N LYS A 253 9.23 -26.36 -14.38
CA LYS A 253 9.76 -27.34 -13.43
C LYS A 253 10.34 -26.65 -12.20
N LEU A 254 9.99 -27.15 -11.03
CA LEU A 254 10.57 -26.78 -9.74
C LEU A 254 11.94 -27.46 -9.56
N PHE A 255 12.71 -27.05 -8.54
CA PHE A 255 14.04 -27.62 -8.28
C PHE A 255 14.02 -29.09 -7.88
N ASP A 256 12.90 -29.58 -7.34
CA ASP A 256 12.68 -30.98 -7.01
C ASP A 256 12.23 -31.81 -8.22
N GLY A 257 12.14 -31.21 -9.42
CA GLY A 257 11.68 -31.84 -10.66
C GLY A 257 10.17 -31.79 -10.86
N THR A 258 9.39 -31.38 -9.86
CA THR A 258 7.92 -31.26 -9.95
C THR A 258 7.54 -30.25 -11.03
N GLN A 259 6.63 -30.62 -11.93
CA GLN A 259 6.05 -29.65 -12.87
C GLN A 259 4.89 -28.91 -12.22
N LEU A 260 4.93 -27.58 -12.24
CA LEU A 260 3.89 -26.76 -11.63
C LEU A 260 2.59 -26.90 -12.45
N SER A 261 1.56 -27.48 -11.86
CA SER A 261 0.28 -27.68 -12.52
C SER A 261 -0.56 -26.39 -12.53
N ILE A 262 -1.50 -26.32 -13.48
CA ILE A 262 -2.59 -25.35 -13.44
C ILE A 262 -3.49 -25.76 -12.28
N ARG A 263 -3.60 -24.91 -11.25
CA ARG A 263 -4.48 -25.20 -10.11
C ARG A 263 -5.95 -25.01 -10.52
N SER A 264 -6.84 -25.71 -9.82
CA SER A 264 -8.29 -25.54 -9.98
C SER A 264 -8.69 -24.07 -9.81
N GLY A 265 -9.51 -23.53 -10.72
CA GLY A 265 -9.90 -22.12 -10.74
C GLY A 265 -8.99 -21.18 -11.56
N HIS A 266 -7.90 -21.67 -12.16
CA HIS A 266 -7.05 -20.88 -13.04
C HIS A 266 -7.40 -21.06 -14.53
N ILE A 267 -7.23 -20.00 -15.33
CA ILE A 267 -7.46 -20.00 -16.77
C ILE A 267 -6.34 -20.80 -17.47
N PRO A 268 -6.67 -21.83 -18.28
CA PRO A 268 -5.68 -22.59 -19.02
C PRO A 268 -4.84 -21.73 -19.96
N ASN A 269 -3.57 -22.10 -20.16
CA ASN A 269 -2.61 -21.45 -21.08
C ASN A 269 -2.27 -19.98 -20.76
N GLN A 270 -2.63 -19.47 -19.58
CA GLN A 270 -2.25 -18.14 -19.18
C GLN A 270 -0.76 -18.07 -18.84
N LYS A 271 0.01 -17.35 -19.66
CA LYS A 271 1.43 -17.06 -19.42
C LYS A 271 1.62 -15.80 -18.58
N SER A 272 0.83 -15.67 -17.52
CA SER A 272 0.89 -14.52 -16.61
C SER A 272 0.90 -15.00 -15.17
N PHE A 273 1.47 -14.19 -14.29
CA PHE A 273 1.37 -14.37 -12.86
C PHE A 273 0.74 -13.14 -12.21
N PHE A 274 0.36 -13.33 -10.96
CA PHE A 274 -0.38 -12.34 -10.20
C PHE A 274 0.33 -12.07 -8.88
N THR A 275 0.40 -10.80 -8.52
CA THR A 275 0.75 -10.36 -7.17
C THR A 275 -0.37 -9.46 -6.64
N SER A 276 -0.31 -9.11 -5.37
CA SER A 276 -1.26 -8.19 -4.76
C SER A 276 -0.54 -7.16 -3.91
N PRO A 277 -0.99 -5.90 -3.86
CA PRO A 277 -0.44 -4.94 -2.91
C PRO A 277 -0.78 -5.28 -1.45
N THR A 278 -1.66 -6.28 -1.22
CA THR A 278 -2.05 -6.69 0.13
C THR A 278 -1.76 -8.15 0.39
N ILE A 279 -1.17 -8.43 1.55
CA ILE A 279 -0.95 -9.81 1.98
C ILE A 279 -2.28 -10.52 2.30
N ARG A 280 -3.34 -9.78 2.63
CA ARG A 280 -4.67 -10.35 2.96
C ARG A 280 -5.30 -11.04 1.75
N TYR A 281 -5.19 -10.44 0.56
CA TYR A 281 -5.62 -11.08 -0.69
C TYR A 281 -4.65 -12.18 -1.12
N ALA A 282 -3.34 -11.92 -1.13
CA ALA A 282 -2.35 -12.94 -1.52
C ALA A 282 -2.37 -14.19 -0.60
N ALA A 283 -2.84 -14.07 0.63
CA ALA A 283 -2.93 -15.17 1.59
C ALA A 283 -4.25 -15.97 1.52
N GLN A 284 -5.14 -15.75 0.55
CA GLN A 284 -6.36 -16.57 0.41
C GLN A 284 -6.01 -18.04 0.14
N ASN A 285 -6.88 -18.97 0.58
CA ASN A 285 -6.57 -20.42 0.57
C ASN A 285 -6.23 -20.97 -0.82
N HIS A 286 -6.84 -20.40 -1.87
CA HIS A 286 -6.58 -20.77 -3.26
C HIS A 286 -5.15 -20.40 -3.72
N TYR A 287 -4.56 -19.36 -3.11
CA TYR A 287 -3.22 -18.87 -3.45
C TYR A 287 -2.16 -19.41 -2.49
N ALA A 288 -2.35 -19.19 -1.19
CA ALA A 288 -1.50 -19.66 -0.11
C ALA A 288 -2.19 -20.78 0.67
N THR A 289 -2.00 -22.02 0.19
CA THR A 289 -2.54 -23.21 0.83
C THR A 289 -1.98 -23.34 2.24
N PRO A 290 -2.85 -23.47 3.26
CA PRO A 290 -2.38 -23.66 4.62
C PRO A 290 -1.67 -25.00 4.79
N LEU A 291 -0.64 -25.03 5.63
CA LEU A 291 0.02 -26.26 6.08
C LEU A 291 -0.13 -26.38 7.60
N GLU A 292 -0.21 -27.60 8.10
CA GLU A 292 -0.24 -27.83 9.54
C GLU A 292 1.17 -28.10 10.07
N PHE A 293 1.47 -27.55 11.25
CA PHE A 293 2.67 -27.92 11.98
C PHE A 293 2.41 -27.91 13.49
N THR A 294 2.97 -28.89 14.17
CA THR A 294 3.01 -28.94 15.64
C THR A 294 4.30 -28.28 16.12
N SER A 295 4.16 -27.25 16.95
CA SER A 295 5.28 -26.54 17.58
C SER A 295 5.84 -27.35 18.75
N GLN A 296 7.16 -27.44 18.82
CA GLN A 296 7.88 -28.04 19.93
C GLN A 296 8.05 -27.07 21.09
N ILE A 297 7.93 -25.76 20.84
CA ILE A 297 8.03 -24.71 21.84
C ILE A 297 6.86 -24.76 22.82
N ASP A 298 5.63 -24.88 22.31
CA ASP A 298 4.41 -24.83 23.11
C ASP A 298 3.50 -26.05 22.95
N LYS A 299 3.94 -27.07 22.20
CA LYS A 299 3.22 -28.33 21.94
C LYS A 299 1.86 -28.14 21.26
N CYS A 300 1.64 -27.02 20.57
CA CYS A 300 0.35 -26.73 19.95
C CYS A 300 0.36 -26.97 18.44
N VAL A 301 -0.82 -27.27 17.91
CA VAL A 301 -1.02 -27.41 16.46
C VAL A 301 -1.37 -26.06 15.88
N TYR A 302 -0.69 -25.70 14.80
CA TYR A 302 -0.88 -24.46 14.07
C TYR A 302 -1.18 -24.73 12.60
N THR A 303 -2.08 -23.95 12.05
CA THR A 303 -2.19 -23.74 10.62
C THR A 303 -1.26 -22.58 10.24
N ALA A 304 -0.32 -22.84 9.34
CA ALA A 304 0.61 -21.85 8.81
C ALA A 304 0.28 -21.49 7.36
N LYS A 305 0.50 -20.23 7.02
CA LYS A 305 0.49 -19.75 5.62
C LYS A 305 1.80 -19.04 5.31
N ILE A 306 2.26 -19.24 4.08
CA ILE A 306 3.47 -18.64 3.55
C ILE A 306 3.13 -17.81 2.33
N VAL A 307 3.71 -16.61 2.25
CA VAL A 307 3.54 -15.66 1.15
C VAL A 307 4.89 -15.02 0.84
N LEU A 308 5.25 -14.93 -0.43
CA LEU A 308 6.45 -14.18 -0.85
C LEU A 308 6.14 -12.69 -0.89
N ARG A 309 6.96 -11.88 -0.22
CA ARG A 309 6.96 -10.43 -0.40
C ARG A 309 7.86 -10.07 -1.58
N CYS A 310 7.30 -9.29 -2.47
CA CYS A 310 7.83 -8.96 -3.77
C CYS A 310 8.14 -7.47 -3.85
N ARG A 311 9.21 -7.13 -4.56
CA ARG A 311 9.41 -5.86 -5.22
C ARG A 311 8.98 -6.05 -6.66
N GLN A 312 7.97 -5.32 -7.11
CA GLN A 312 7.43 -5.36 -8.46
C GLN A 312 7.89 -4.12 -9.22
N MET A 313 8.52 -4.32 -10.38
CA MET A 313 8.96 -3.23 -11.24
C MET A 313 7.74 -2.38 -11.67
N PRO A 314 7.79 -1.04 -11.55
CA PRO A 314 6.71 -0.19 -12.02
C PRO A 314 6.48 -0.34 -13.51
N ASP A 315 5.24 -0.09 -13.95
CA ASP A 315 4.83 -0.08 -15.35
C ASP A 315 4.98 -1.44 -16.09
N THR A 316 5.30 -2.53 -15.37
CA THR A 316 5.37 -3.90 -15.94
C THR A 316 4.17 -4.77 -15.61
N PHE A 317 3.14 -4.21 -14.96
CA PHE A 317 1.94 -4.93 -14.56
C PHE A 317 0.71 -4.07 -14.81
N ILE A 318 -0.42 -4.76 -15.01
CA ILE A 318 -1.75 -4.15 -15.04
C ILE A 318 -2.42 -4.33 -13.69
N ILE A 319 -3.20 -3.33 -13.29
CA ILE A 319 -4.01 -3.34 -12.09
C ILE A 319 -5.43 -3.73 -12.49
N GLN A 320 -6.01 -4.70 -11.79
CA GLN A 320 -7.35 -5.18 -12.08
C GLN A 320 -8.10 -5.60 -10.81
N ASN A 321 -9.39 -5.87 -11.00
CA ASN A 321 -10.31 -6.30 -9.97
C ASN A 321 -9.91 -7.66 -9.40
N GLU A 322 -10.36 -7.92 -8.18
CA GLU A 322 -10.29 -9.22 -7.55
C GLU A 322 -11.08 -10.29 -8.32
N THR A 323 -10.58 -11.52 -8.30
CA THR A 323 -11.12 -12.66 -9.08
C THR A 323 -11.92 -13.63 -8.21
N LEU A 324 -12.02 -13.38 -6.90
CA LEU A 324 -12.67 -14.27 -5.91
C LEU A 324 -14.14 -13.89 -5.63
N ASN A 325 -14.63 -12.80 -6.21
CA ASN A 325 -15.96 -12.21 -5.98
C ASN A 325 -16.28 -12.01 -4.48
N ASN A 326 -15.28 -11.81 -3.64
CA ASN A 326 -15.45 -11.77 -2.18
C ASN A 326 -16.28 -10.57 -1.71
N SER A 327 -16.09 -9.41 -2.36
CA SER A 327 -16.88 -8.21 -2.08
C SER A 327 -18.37 -8.44 -2.38
N GLN A 328 -18.68 -9.16 -3.45
CA GLN A 328 -20.05 -9.50 -3.84
C GLN A 328 -20.67 -10.58 -2.94
N ILE A 329 -19.87 -11.55 -2.48
CA ILE A 329 -20.36 -12.70 -1.70
C ILE A 329 -20.45 -12.38 -0.21
N ASN A 330 -19.43 -11.74 0.36
CA ASN A 330 -19.26 -11.56 1.80
C ASN A 330 -19.38 -10.09 2.25
N GLY A 331 -19.57 -9.14 1.32
CA GLY A 331 -19.71 -7.72 1.64
C GLY A 331 -18.50 -7.09 2.33
N THR A 332 -17.31 -7.71 2.22
CA THR A 332 -16.09 -7.27 2.91
C THR A 332 -14.91 -7.14 1.97
N ASP A 333 -14.31 -5.96 1.95
CA ASP A 333 -13.13 -5.67 1.11
C ASP A 333 -11.88 -6.39 1.64
N PHE A 334 -10.95 -6.70 0.74
CA PHE A 334 -9.65 -7.28 1.11
C PHE A 334 -8.63 -6.24 1.61
N CYS A 335 -8.91 -4.95 1.51
CA CYS A 335 -8.12 -3.92 2.19
C CYS A 335 -8.95 -2.67 2.47
N ASP A 336 -8.74 -2.07 3.64
CA ASP A 336 -9.44 -0.84 4.03
C ASP A 336 -8.86 0.42 3.33
N ILE A 337 -7.77 0.25 2.57
CA ILE A 337 -7.02 1.33 1.90
C ILE A 337 -7.03 1.17 0.38
N ILE A 338 -6.88 -0.06 -0.12
CA ILE A 338 -6.84 -0.37 -1.55
C ILE A 338 -8.15 -1.04 -1.91
N SER A 339 -8.87 -0.48 -2.89
CA SER A 339 -10.14 -1.07 -3.33
C SER A 339 -9.92 -2.45 -3.95
N ASP A 340 -10.95 -3.28 -3.87
CA ASP A 340 -10.97 -4.60 -4.50
C ASP A 340 -10.86 -4.51 -6.04
N GLU A 341 -11.13 -3.35 -6.64
CA GLU A 341 -10.89 -3.06 -8.06
C GLU A 341 -9.40 -2.91 -8.42
N GLN A 342 -8.52 -2.80 -7.43
CA GLN A 342 -7.09 -2.50 -7.60
C GLN A 342 -6.16 -3.51 -6.92
N ILE A 343 -6.71 -4.62 -6.43
CA ILE A 343 -6.01 -5.53 -5.52
C ILE A 343 -5.28 -6.67 -6.22
N GLU A 344 -5.47 -6.84 -7.52
CA GLU A 344 -4.80 -7.85 -8.30
C GLU A 344 -3.89 -7.21 -9.36
N TRP A 345 -2.60 -7.54 -9.30
CA TRP A 345 -1.58 -7.02 -10.20
C TRP A 345 -1.10 -8.15 -11.11
N LYS A 346 -1.50 -8.09 -12.38
CA LYS A 346 -1.21 -9.12 -13.38
C LYS A 346 -0.06 -8.68 -14.27
N THR A 347 0.85 -9.61 -14.58
CA THR A 347 1.91 -9.39 -15.56
C THR A 347 2.27 -10.70 -16.26
N ASP A 348 2.68 -10.59 -17.51
CA ASP A 348 3.29 -11.65 -18.32
C ASP A 348 4.81 -11.46 -18.48
N GLN A 349 5.37 -10.39 -17.90
CA GLN A 349 6.80 -10.07 -17.99
C GLN A 349 7.59 -10.80 -16.90
N ARG A 350 8.49 -11.69 -17.32
CA ARG A 350 9.42 -12.39 -16.42
C ARG A 350 10.54 -11.45 -15.97
N GLY A 351 11.12 -11.73 -14.80
CA GLY A 351 12.25 -10.93 -14.27
C GLY A 351 11.86 -9.56 -13.74
N THR A 352 10.58 -9.19 -13.73
CA THR A 352 10.11 -7.89 -13.21
C THR A 352 9.69 -7.95 -11.74
N VAL A 353 10.04 -9.05 -11.05
CA VAL A 353 9.77 -9.28 -9.62
C VAL A 353 11.03 -9.78 -8.93
N ILE A 354 11.35 -9.18 -7.79
CA ILE A 354 12.40 -9.62 -6.88
C ILE A 354 11.78 -9.95 -5.53
N PHE A 355 12.14 -11.08 -4.93
CA PHE A 355 11.66 -11.46 -3.61
C PHE A 355 12.55 -10.87 -2.52
N ASP A 356 11.99 -10.05 -1.63
CA ASP A 356 12.73 -9.40 -0.53
C ASP A 356 12.33 -9.91 0.87
N GLY A 357 11.39 -10.86 0.91
CA GLY A 357 11.00 -11.49 2.15
C GLY A 357 10.09 -12.70 1.99
N LEU A 358 10.15 -13.58 2.99
CA LEU A 358 9.23 -14.69 3.18
C LEU A 358 8.32 -14.34 4.36
N CYS A 359 7.03 -14.15 4.10
CA CYS A 359 6.05 -13.83 5.13
C CYS A 359 5.35 -15.10 5.63
N VAL A 360 5.36 -15.30 6.93
CA VAL A 360 4.72 -16.41 7.65
C VAL A 360 3.61 -15.88 8.55
N ARG A 361 2.46 -16.55 8.54
CA ARG A 361 1.42 -16.36 9.54
C ARG A 361 1.01 -17.68 10.16
N LEU A 362 0.93 -17.70 11.48
CA LEU A 362 0.47 -18.84 12.25
C LEU A 362 -0.91 -18.55 12.85
N LYS A 363 -1.80 -19.54 12.78
CA LYS A 363 -3.07 -19.57 13.49
C LYS A 363 -3.12 -20.84 14.32
N LYS A 364 -3.21 -20.69 15.64
CA LYS A 364 -3.35 -21.82 16.56
C LYS A 364 -4.69 -22.53 16.32
N VAL A 365 -4.67 -23.85 16.20
CA VAL A 365 -5.86 -24.67 15.95
C VAL A 365 -6.35 -25.30 17.25
N PHE A 366 -5.47 -26.02 17.97
CA PHE A 366 -5.78 -26.68 19.25
C PHE A 366 -4.56 -26.72 20.19
N ASN A 367 -4.80 -26.79 21.50
CA ASN A 367 -3.79 -27.14 22.51
C ASN A 367 -3.69 -28.67 22.59
N VAL A 368 -2.52 -29.26 22.38
CA VAL A 368 -2.29 -30.67 22.73
C VAL A 368 -2.02 -30.72 24.24
N GLY A 369 -3.08 -30.68 25.03
CA GLY A 369 -3.00 -30.69 26.49
C GLY A 369 -4.20 -31.40 27.11
N ASN A 370 -3.97 -32.64 27.52
CA ASN A 370 -4.80 -33.52 28.35
C ASN A 370 -6.04 -34.16 27.68
N ASN A 371 -5.81 -35.07 26.73
CA ASN A 371 -6.51 -36.36 26.72
C ASN A 371 -5.80 -37.36 25.79
N THR A 372 -5.13 -38.32 26.43
CA THR A 372 -4.87 -39.72 26.05
C THR A 372 -4.83 -40.14 24.57
N ASN A 373 -3.64 -40.65 24.22
CA ASN A 373 -3.37 -41.86 23.41
C ASN A 373 -3.72 -41.89 21.91
N ASN A 374 -2.68 -42.19 21.11
CA ASN A 374 -2.70 -42.99 19.88
C ASN A 374 -3.09 -42.38 18.53
N ILE A 375 -2.63 -41.18 18.13
CA ILE A 375 -2.70 -40.79 16.71
C ILE A 375 -1.51 -39.90 16.29
N THR A 376 -0.29 -40.43 16.19
CA THR A 376 0.82 -39.61 15.63
C THR A 376 1.84 -40.30 14.73
N ASP A 377 1.66 -41.58 14.38
CA ASP A 377 2.62 -42.28 13.50
C ASP A 377 2.10 -42.60 12.07
N GLN A 378 0.93 -42.10 11.65
CA GLN A 378 0.35 -42.47 10.35
C GLN A 378 0.35 -41.40 9.25
N ILE A 379 0.91 -40.21 9.44
CA ILE A 379 0.83 -39.14 8.41
C ILE A 379 2.15 -38.92 7.65
N TYR A 380 3.28 -39.50 8.09
CA TYR A 380 4.57 -39.38 7.37
C TYR A 380 4.99 -40.60 6.54
N SER A 381 4.15 -41.62 6.38
CA SER A 381 4.45 -42.81 5.56
C SER A 381 3.72 -42.88 4.20
N GLN A 382 2.94 -41.85 3.81
CA GLN A 382 2.23 -41.84 2.52
C GLN A 382 2.92 -41.04 1.40
N GLN A 383 4.22 -40.72 1.52
CA GLN A 383 5.00 -40.13 0.42
C GLN A 383 6.14 -41.02 -0.11
N THR A 384 6.21 -42.29 0.29
CA THR A 384 7.20 -43.25 -0.26
C THR A 384 6.61 -44.44 -1.00
N ASN A 385 5.29 -44.50 -1.23
CA ASN A 385 4.68 -45.62 -1.96
C ASN A 385 3.71 -45.17 -3.05
N ILE A 386 4.24 -44.59 -4.14
CA ILE A 386 3.65 -44.73 -5.48
C ILE A 386 4.80 -44.96 -6.48
N SER A 387 5.07 -46.25 -6.74
CA SER A 387 5.57 -46.91 -7.98
C SER A 387 6.86 -46.37 -8.64
N ASN A 388 7.99 -47.11 -8.67
CA ASN A 388 8.24 -48.36 -9.43
C ASN A 388 7.76 -48.33 -10.88
#